data_AF-A0A6G0XBS8-F1
#
_entry.id   AF-A0A6G0XBS8-F1
#
_cell.length_a   1.000
_cell.length_b   1.000
_cell.length_c   1.000
_cell.angle_alpha   90.00
_cell.angle_beta   90.00
_cell.angle_gamma   90.00
#
_symmetry.space_group_name_H-M   'P 1'
#
loop_
_entity.id
_entity.type
_entity.pdbx_description
1 polymer ?
#
loop_
_entity_poly.entity_id
_entity_poly.type
_entity_poly.pdbx_seq_one_letter_code
_entity_poly.pdbx_strand_id
1 'polypeptide(L)'
;MFPRFASAPVVEPTDEEKKIMEDVKKEADLLMHMQDKMRSICFNKCVHRFREGDLDMGESSCDDRCVAKYLQAYYRLNQFLPRLRETIVKEAPLTKPEDLIQ
;
A
#
# COMPACT_ATOMS: atom_id res chain seq x y z
N MET A 1 -13.46 -44.07 3.21
CA MET A 1 -14.28 -43.65 2.05
C MET A 1 -14.58 -42.16 2.23
N PHE A 2 -13.70 -41.29 1.73
CA PHE A 2 -13.90 -39.83 1.75
C PHE A 2 -14.45 -39.41 0.38
N PRO A 3 -15.45 -38.51 0.29
CA PRO A 3 -15.95 -38.07 -0.99
C PRO A 3 -14.86 -37.28 -1.73
N ARG A 4 -14.62 -37.68 -2.98
CA ARG A 4 -13.80 -36.96 -3.97
C ARG A 4 -14.37 -35.54 -4.08
N PHE A 5 -13.60 -34.53 -3.67
CA PHE A 5 -13.88 -33.15 -4.08
C PHE A 5 -13.79 -33.10 -5.61
N ALA A 6 -14.94 -32.93 -6.28
CA ALA A 6 -14.96 -32.61 -7.69
C ALA A 6 -14.35 -31.22 -7.85
N SER A 7 -13.27 -31.12 -8.63
CA SER A 7 -12.72 -29.82 -9.04
C SER A 7 -13.78 -29.08 -9.85
N ALA A 8 -14.22 -27.94 -9.35
CA ALA A 8 -15.08 -27.04 -10.11
C ALA A 8 -14.39 -26.66 -11.44
N PRO A 9 -15.14 -26.53 -12.55
CA PRO A 9 -14.57 -26.08 -13.81
C PRO A 9 -14.03 -24.66 -13.63
N VAL A 10 -12.76 -24.45 -14.00
CA VAL A 10 -12.15 -23.12 -14.08
C VAL A 10 -12.79 -22.44 -15.28
N VAL A 11 -13.76 -21.57 -15.03
CA VAL A 11 -14.29 -20.66 -16.06
C VAL A 11 -13.23 -19.58 -16.26
N GLU A 12 -12.63 -19.52 -17.45
CA GLU A 12 -11.68 -18.46 -17.75
C GLU A 12 -12.41 -17.11 -17.83
N PRO A 13 -11.91 -16.08 -17.14
CA PRO A 13 -12.54 -14.76 -17.14
C PRO A 13 -12.52 -14.15 -18.55
N THR A 14 -13.61 -13.48 -18.90
CA THR A 14 -13.71 -12.62 -20.09
C THR A 14 -12.68 -11.48 -20.02
N ASP A 15 -12.33 -10.87 -21.16
CA ASP A 15 -11.30 -9.83 -21.18
C ASP A 15 -11.69 -8.57 -20.38
N GLU A 16 -13.00 -8.30 -20.24
CA GLU A 16 -13.51 -7.26 -19.35
C GLU A 16 -13.30 -7.63 -17.87
N GLU A 17 -13.60 -8.87 -17.48
CA GLU A 17 -13.36 -9.38 -16.12
C GLU A 17 -11.88 -9.38 -15.76
N LYS A 18 -10.98 -9.69 -16.72
CA LYS A 18 -9.53 -9.60 -16.52
C LYS A 18 -9.09 -8.16 -16.23
N LYS A 19 -9.63 -7.18 -16.94
CA LYS A 19 -9.31 -5.77 -16.70
C LYS A 19 -9.78 -5.30 -15.32
N ILE A 20 -11.00 -5.66 -14.92
CA ILE A 20 -11.51 -5.37 -13.58
C ILE A 20 -10.63 -6.03 -12.51
N MET A 21 -10.22 -7.29 -12.72
CA MET A 21 -9.33 -7.99 -11.81
C MET A 21 -7.97 -7.30 -11.68
N GLU A 22 -7.43 -6.79 -12.80
CA GLU A 22 -6.17 -6.05 -12.80
C GLU A 22 -6.28 -4.73 -12.03
N ASP A 23 -7.37 -3.98 -12.22
CA ASP A 23 -7.60 -2.72 -11.50
C ASP A 23 -7.80 -2.95 -10.00
N VAL A 24 -8.59 -3.96 -9.61
CA VAL A 24 -8.75 -4.37 -8.21
C VAL A 24 -7.41 -4.80 -7.60
N LYS A 25 -6.58 -5.53 -8.35
CA LYS A 25 -5.26 -5.94 -7.88
C LYS A 25 -4.35 -4.73 -7.63
N LYS A 26 -4.36 -3.72 -8.51
CA LYS A 26 -3.58 -2.49 -8.32
C LYS A 26 -4.00 -1.74 -7.05
N GLU A 27 -5.29 -1.66 -6.78
CA GLU A 27 -5.80 -1.03 -5.55
C GLU A 27 -5.37 -1.81 -4.31
N ALA A 28 -5.43 -3.14 -4.35
CA ALA A 28 -4.97 -4.00 -3.26
C ALA A 28 -3.46 -3.82 -3.01
N ASP A 29 -2.65 -3.84 -4.06
CA ASP A 29 -1.19 -3.66 -3.97
C ASP A 29 -0.83 -2.30 -3.36
N LEU A 30 -1.55 -1.23 -3.72
CA LEU A 30 -1.39 0.10 -3.14
C LEU A 30 -1.66 0.09 -1.64
N LEU A 31 -2.76 -0.52 -1.21
CA LEU A 31 -3.13 -0.62 0.21
C LEU A 31 -2.10 -1.43 0.99
N MET A 32 -1.63 -2.56 0.44
CA MET A 32 -0.59 -3.38 1.06
C MET A 32 0.71 -2.60 1.23
N HIS A 33 1.18 -1.91 0.19
CA HIS A 33 2.40 -1.12 0.27
C HIS A 33 2.29 0.01 1.29
N MET A 34 1.13 0.68 1.37
CA MET A 34 0.87 1.69 2.39
C MET A 34 0.93 1.09 3.80
N GLN A 35 0.33 -0.08 4.00
CA GLN A 35 0.36 -0.78 5.29
C GLN A 35 1.78 -1.21 5.67
N ASP A 36 2.59 -1.71 4.75
CA ASP A 36 3.99 -2.10 5.00
C ASP A 36 4.82 -0.93 5.50
N LYS A 37 4.70 0.24 4.85
CA LYS A 37 5.40 1.45 5.27
C LYS A 37 4.90 1.95 6.62
N MET A 38 3.58 1.99 6.82
CA MET A 38 2.98 2.39 8.09
C MET A 38 3.45 1.51 9.25
N ARG A 39 3.36 0.18 9.09
CA ARG A 39 3.80 -0.81 10.08
C ARG A 39 5.27 -0.59 10.45
N SER A 40 6.14 -0.49 9.44
CA SER A 40 7.58 -0.25 9.68
C SER A 40 7.84 1.05 10.44
N ILE A 41 7.17 2.15 10.07
CA ILE A 41 7.36 3.45 10.72
C ILE A 41 6.86 3.43 12.17
N CYS A 42 5.67 2.90 12.42
CA CYS A 42 5.11 2.91 13.77
C CYS A 42 5.82 1.92 14.69
N PHE A 43 6.21 0.74 14.19
CA PHE A 43 7.06 -0.18 14.93
C PHE A 43 8.36 0.47 15.36
N ASN A 44 9.10 1.09 14.43
CA ASN A 44 10.36 1.76 14.72
C ASN A 44 10.24 2.97 15.67
N LYS A 45 9.06 3.60 15.75
CA LYS A 45 8.84 4.78 16.60
C LYS A 45 8.31 4.45 17.99
N CYS A 46 7.49 3.41 18.10
CA CYS A 46 6.71 3.14 19.29
C CYS A 46 7.17 1.89 20.04
N VAL A 47 7.79 0.93 19.36
CA VAL A 47 8.28 -0.31 19.99
C VAL A 47 9.77 -0.16 20.31
N HIS A 48 10.08 -0.13 21.60
CA HIS A 48 11.44 0.14 22.09
C HIS A 48 11.88 -0.83 23.18
N ARG A 49 10.94 -1.58 23.80
CA ARG A 49 11.23 -2.52 24.89
C ARG A 49 10.86 -3.94 24.50
N PHE A 50 11.85 -4.72 24.08
CA PHE A 50 11.68 -6.13 23.72
C PHE A 50 11.83 -7.08 24.91
N ARG A 51 11.13 -6.80 26.01
CA ARG A 51 11.19 -7.64 27.23
C ARG A 51 10.07 -8.68 27.27
N GLU A 52 8.93 -8.35 26.69
CA GLU A 52 7.70 -9.15 26.68
C GLU A 52 7.20 -9.25 25.23
N GLY A 53 6.33 -10.23 24.94
CA GLY A 53 5.78 -10.45 23.59
C GLY A 53 4.64 -9.50 23.22
N ASP A 54 4.11 -8.78 24.20
CA ASP A 54 2.96 -7.88 24.06
C ASP A 54 3.39 -6.41 24.20
N LEU A 55 2.60 -5.51 23.62
CA LEU A 55 2.80 -4.07 23.74
C LEU A 55 2.34 -3.58 25.12
N ASP A 56 3.20 -2.85 25.82
CA ASP A 56 2.81 -2.15 27.04
C ASP A 56 1.78 -1.04 26.73
N MET A 57 1.03 -0.57 27.72
CA MET A 57 0.03 0.50 27.59
C MET A 57 0.61 1.75 26.92
N GLY A 58 1.88 2.08 27.22
CA GLY A 58 2.58 3.21 26.62
C GLY A 58 2.87 3.02 25.12
N GLU A 59 3.27 1.81 24.73
CA GLU A 59 3.57 1.46 23.34
C GLU A 59 2.28 1.36 22.52
N SER A 60 1.23 0.75 23.09
CA SER A 60 -0.11 0.67 22.49
C SER A 60 -0.69 2.07 22.22
N SER A 61 -0.66 2.96 23.21
CA SER A 61 -1.13 4.35 23.03
C SER A 61 -0.24 5.16 22.06
N CYS A 62 1.04 4.83 21.96
CA CYS A 62 1.92 5.43 20.94
C CYS A 62 1.51 4.96 19.53
N ASP A 63 1.26 3.66 19.35
CA ASP A 63 0.91 3.06 18.07
C ASP A 63 -0.37 3.69 17.48
N ASP A 64 -1.44 3.80 18.28
CA ASP A 64 -2.69 4.47 17.88
C ASP A 64 -2.45 5.89 17.36
N ARG A 65 -1.65 6.68 18.10
CA ARG A 65 -1.30 8.06 17.72
C ARG A 65 -0.40 8.11 16.49
N CYS A 66 0.46 7.12 16.31
CA CYS A 66 1.32 7.00 15.13
C CYS A 66 0.50 6.74 13.87
N VAL A 67 -0.39 5.74 13.92
CA VAL A 67 -1.29 5.40 12.81
C VAL A 67 -2.15 6.60 12.42
N ALA A 68 -2.74 7.30 13.41
CA ALA A 68 -3.54 8.50 13.15
C ALA A 68 -2.73 9.60 12.43
N LYS A 69 -1.49 9.86 12.87
CA LYS A 69 -0.60 10.84 12.23
C LYS A 69 -0.17 10.39 10.83
N TYR A 70 0.11 9.11 10.64
CA TYR A 70 0.49 8.56 9.33
C TYR A 70 -0.64 8.74 8.32
N LEU A 71 -1.85 8.35 8.68
CA LEU A 71 -3.03 8.52 7.82
C LEU A 71 -3.31 9.99 7.54
N GLN A 72 -3.18 10.88 8.53
CA GLN A 72 -3.33 12.31 8.31
C GLN A 72 -2.32 12.84 7.28
N ALA A 73 -1.06 12.42 7.35
CA ALA A 73 -0.03 12.79 6.39
C ALA A 73 -0.31 12.19 5.00
N TYR A 74 -0.71 10.92 4.94
CA TYR A 74 -1.09 10.22 3.72
C TYR A 74 -2.23 10.93 2.98
N TYR A 75 -3.31 11.30 3.69
CA TYR A 75 -4.42 12.03 3.08
C TYR A 75 -4.02 13.42 2.58
N ARG A 76 -3.21 14.15 3.34
CA ARG A 76 -2.68 15.45 2.88
C ARG A 76 -1.86 15.26 1.60
N LEU A 77 -0.94 14.30 1.57
CA LEU A 77 -0.15 14.00 0.38
C LEU A 77 -1.05 13.70 -0.82
N ASN A 78 -2.09 12.89 -0.65
CA ASN A 78 -3.04 12.59 -1.73
C ASN A 78 -3.84 13.78 -2.23
N GLN A 79 -4.05 14.82 -1.41
CA GLN A 79 -4.67 16.08 -1.85
C GLN A 79 -3.72 16.95 -2.67
N PHE A 80 -2.41 16.91 -2.37
CA PHE A 80 -1.41 17.71 -3.07
C PHE A 80 -0.84 17.02 -4.32
N LEU A 81 -0.79 15.68 -4.34
CA LEU A 81 -0.16 14.89 -5.39
C LEU A 81 -0.72 15.17 -6.81
N PRO A 82 -2.04 15.34 -7.03
CA PRO A 82 -2.57 15.68 -8.34
C PRO A 82 -2.03 17.01 -8.87
N ARG A 83 -1.97 18.03 -8.02
CA ARG A 83 -1.45 19.36 -8.38
C ARG A 83 0.05 19.30 -8.68
N LEU A 84 0.79 18.53 -7.88
CA LEU A 84 2.20 18.29 -8.11
C LEU A 84 2.42 17.56 -9.43
N ARG A 85 1.59 16.56 -9.77
CA ARG A 85 1.67 15.83 -11.04
C ARG A 85 1.49 16.76 -12.24
N GLU A 86 0.52 17.67 -12.18
CA GLU A 86 0.31 18.67 -13.23
C GLU A 86 1.52 19.60 -13.40
N THR A 87 2.20 19.94 -12.30
CA THR A 87 3.40 20.80 -12.31
C THR A 87 4.60 20.04 -12.87
N ILE A 88 4.83 18.79 -12.42
CA ILE A 88 5.89 17.92 -12.91
C ILE A 88 5.76 17.68 -14.42
N VAL A 89 4.55 17.41 -14.94
CA VAL A 89 4.33 17.20 -16.38
C VAL A 89 4.67 18.43 -17.22
N LYS A 90 4.54 19.64 -16.66
CA LYS A 90 4.86 20.90 -17.35
C LYS A 90 6.35 21.24 -17.29
N GLU A 91 7.00 20.94 -16.17
CA GLU A 91 8.41 21.30 -15.91
C GLU A 91 9.39 20.22 -16.41
N ALA A 92 8.97 18.96 -16.38
CA ALA A 92 9.71 17.82 -16.90
C ALA A 92 8.89 17.20 -18.04
N PRO A 93 9.10 17.57 -19.32
CA PRO A 93 8.72 16.66 -20.40
C PRO A 93 9.38 15.32 -20.05
N LEU A 94 8.62 14.24 -20.00
CA LEU A 94 9.12 12.86 -19.79
C LEU A 94 10.48 12.73 -20.48
N THR A 95 11.57 12.79 -19.73
CA THR A 95 12.89 12.46 -20.28
C THR A 95 12.73 11.04 -20.76
N LYS A 96 12.92 10.83 -22.06
CA LYS A 96 12.72 9.51 -22.65
C LYS A 96 13.66 8.56 -21.92
N PRO A 97 13.37 7.24 -21.85
CA PRO A 97 14.30 6.28 -21.27
C PRO A 97 15.72 6.39 -21.85
N GLU A 98 15.83 6.89 -23.08
CA GLU A 98 17.06 7.25 -23.80
C GLU A 98 17.93 8.31 -23.10
N ASP A 99 17.33 9.24 -22.35
CA ASP A 99 18.04 10.32 -21.66
C ASP A 99 18.60 9.89 -20.28
N LEU A 100 18.33 8.65 -19.85
CA LEU A 100 18.85 8.07 -18.59
C LEU A 100 20.11 7.20 -18.78
N ILE A 101 20.55 7.00 -20.03
CA ILE A 101 21.76 6.23 -20.36
C ILE A 101 22.73 7.16 -21.09
N GLN A 102 23.41 8.01 -20.32
CA GLN A 102 24.72 8.53 -20.68
C GLN A 102 25.73 8.13 -19.61
#